data_AF-A0A2S0N9V4-F1
#
_entry.id   AF-A0A2S0N9V4-F1
#
_cell.length_a   1.000
_cell.length_b   1.000
_cell.length_c   1.000
_cell.angle_alpha   90.00
_cell.angle_beta   90.00
_cell.angle_gamma   90.00
#
_symmetry.space_group_name_H-M   'P 1'
#
loop_
_entity.id
_entity.type
_entity.pdbx_description
1 polymer ?
#
loop_
_entity_poly.entity_id
_entity_poly.type
_entity_poly.pdbx_seq_one_letter_code
_entity_poly.pdbx_strand_id
1 'polypeptide(L)'
;MNATSRLTYLSLAVATLAMVSSFFQSYNYSRNLEVVQRNVIRGEYLRTCRDIIDAYFQIKMRTYAMHEAAGAAGAEPAAPLAQREVEASVFRFGALGTFLANFRDDAVRERYTQLSWKLLAIARETFKQPREAFDKAYGEADTLFGEMNEDCARTARLSFL
;
A
#
# COMPACT_ATOMS: atom_id res chain seq x y z
N MET A 1 -17.82 -59.20 -33.20
CA MET A 1 -18.15 -58.09 -32.27
C MET A 1 -19.40 -57.39 -32.78
N ASN A 2 -20.50 -57.45 -32.03
CA ASN A 2 -21.80 -56.89 -32.42
C ASN A 2 -21.75 -55.35 -32.48
N ALA A 3 -22.51 -54.76 -33.39
CA ALA A 3 -22.54 -53.31 -33.63
C ALA A 3 -22.84 -52.49 -32.36
N THR A 4 -23.66 -53.02 -31.46
CA THR A 4 -23.97 -52.46 -30.14
C THR A 4 -22.75 -52.31 -29.24
N SER A 5 -21.86 -53.31 -29.20
CA SER A 5 -20.63 -53.25 -28.39
C SER A 5 -19.66 -52.17 -28.88
N ARG A 6 -19.56 -51.96 -30.20
CA ARG A 6 -18.72 -50.90 -30.78
C ARG A 6 -19.21 -49.49 -30.44
N LEU A 7 -20.54 -49.29 -30.47
CA LEU A 7 -21.16 -48.03 -30.08
C LEU A 7 -20.94 -47.73 -28.60
N THR A 8 -21.07 -48.73 -27.71
CA THR A 8 -20.79 -48.55 -26.28
C THR A 8 -19.34 -48.16 -26.01
N TYR A 9 -18.36 -48.80 -26.66
CA TYR A 9 -16.95 -48.42 -26.50
C TYR A 9 -16.65 -47.01 -27.02
N LEU A 10 -17.27 -46.61 -28.13
CA LEU A 10 -17.15 -45.26 -28.67
C LEU A 10 -17.74 -44.21 -27.72
N SER A 11 -18.94 -44.45 -27.18
CA SER A 11 -19.54 -43.56 -26.18
C SER A 11 -18.69 -43.46 -24.91
N LEU A 12 -18.12 -44.57 -24.45
CA LEU A 12 -17.25 -44.58 -23.28
C LEU A 12 -15.95 -43.79 -23.54
N ALA A 13 -15.35 -43.95 -24.72
CA ALA A 13 -14.15 -43.21 -25.12
C ALA A 13 -14.41 -41.69 -25.27
N VAL A 14 -15.56 -41.30 -25.82
CA VAL A 14 -15.94 -39.89 -25.91
C VAL A 14 -16.20 -39.31 -24.52
N ALA A 15 -16.87 -40.05 -23.64
CA ALA A 15 -17.12 -39.61 -22.27
C ALA A 15 -15.82 -39.44 -21.47
N THR A 16 -14.85 -40.35 -21.59
CA THR A 16 -13.56 -40.23 -20.90
C THR A 16 -12.73 -39.08 -21.45
N LEU A 17 -12.68 -38.89 -22.78
CA LEU A 17 -12.01 -37.75 -23.40
C LEU A 17 -12.65 -36.41 -22.99
N ALA A 18 -13.98 -36.34 -22.91
CA ALA A 18 -14.70 -35.16 -22.44
C ALA A 18 -14.41 -34.88 -20.95
N MET A 19 -14.31 -35.91 -20.12
CA MET A 19 -13.95 -35.77 -18.72
C MET A 19 -12.51 -35.27 -18.57
N VAL A 20 -11.56 -35.86 -19.29
CA VAL A 20 -10.14 -35.42 -19.28
C VAL A 20 -10.01 -33.99 -19.78
N SER A 21 -10.72 -33.60 -20.84
CA SER A 21 -10.68 -32.22 -21.34
C SER A 21 -11.26 -31.23 -20.32
N SER A 22 -12.35 -31.60 -19.63
CA SER A 22 -12.94 -30.79 -18.56
C SER A 22 -11.99 -30.63 -17.37
N PHE A 23 -11.34 -31.71 -16.92
CA PHE A 23 -10.31 -31.64 -15.88
C PHE A 23 -9.13 -30.76 -16.29
N PHE A 24 -8.65 -30.91 -17.52
CA PHE A 24 -7.54 -30.10 -18.02
C PHE A 24 -7.91 -28.62 -18.12
N GLN A 25 -9.11 -28.31 -18.60
CA GLN A 25 -9.62 -26.93 -18.64
C GLN A 25 -9.79 -26.36 -17.24
N SER A 26 -10.36 -27.12 -16.29
CA SER A 26 -10.51 -26.71 -14.90
C SER A 26 -9.17 -26.43 -14.23
N TYR A 27 -8.18 -27.30 -14.45
CA TYR A 27 -6.83 -27.14 -13.89
C TYR A 27 -6.11 -25.91 -14.46
N ASN A 28 -6.18 -25.70 -15.77
CA ASN A 28 -5.60 -24.51 -16.39
C ASN A 28 -6.32 -23.24 -15.94
N TYR A 29 -7.65 -23.28 -15.83
CA TYR A 29 -8.44 -22.13 -15.40
C TYR A 29 -8.13 -21.74 -13.95
N SER A 30 -8.06 -22.71 -13.02
CA SER A 30 -7.70 -22.43 -11.62
C SER A 30 -6.28 -21.86 -11.50
N ARG A 31 -5.31 -22.43 -12.23
CA ARG A 31 -3.94 -21.91 -12.31
C ARG A 31 -3.86 -20.49 -12.84
N ASN A 32 -4.60 -20.19 -13.91
CA ASN A 32 -4.63 -18.84 -14.48
C ASN A 32 -5.26 -17.83 -13.51
N LEU A 33 -6.34 -18.21 -12.82
CA LEU A 33 -6.96 -17.35 -11.81
C LEU A 33 -6.00 -17.06 -10.64
N GLU A 34 -5.29 -18.06 -10.12
CA GLU A 34 -4.31 -17.88 -9.05
C GLU A 34 -3.18 -16.92 -9.47
N VAL A 35 -2.67 -17.05 -10.69
CA VAL A 35 -1.62 -16.17 -11.23
C VAL A 35 -2.14 -14.74 -11.40
N VAL A 36 -3.33 -14.56 -11.96
CA VAL A 36 -3.93 -13.23 -12.15
C VAL A 36 -4.20 -12.56 -10.81
N GLN A 37 -4.80 -13.27 -9.86
CA GLN A 37 -5.08 -12.73 -8.52
C GLN A 37 -3.79 -12.32 -7.81
N ARG A 38 -2.74 -13.15 -7.85
CA ARG A 38 -1.44 -12.83 -7.27
C ARG A 38 -0.81 -11.60 -7.91
N ASN A 39 -0.92 -11.45 -9.23
CA ASN A 39 -0.38 -10.30 -9.95
C ASN A 39 -1.17 -9.01 -9.67
N VAL A 40 -2.50 -9.10 -9.55
CA VAL A 40 -3.35 -7.95 -9.18
C VAL A 40 -3.04 -7.51 -7.75
N ILE A 41 -2.97 -8.44 -6.79
CA ILE A 41 -2.62 -8.15 -5.40
C ILE A 41 -1.24 -7.49 -5.31
N ARG A 42 -0.25 -8.00 -6.04
CA ARG A 42 1.10 -7.40 -6.12
C ARG A 42 1.05 -5.99 -6.73
N GLY A 43 0.28 -5.80 -7.79
CA GLY A 43 0.11 -4.50 -8.44
C GLY A 43 -0.52 -3.47 -7.52
N GLU A 44 -1.59 -3.84 -6.82
CA GLU A 44 -2.25 -2.97 -5.83
C GLU A 44 -1.32 -2.68 -4.64
N TYR A 45 -0.57 -3.65 -4.14
CA TYR A 45 0.43 -3.43 -3.10
C TYR A 45 1.49 -2.39 -3.53
N LEU A 46 2.07 -2.53 -4.73
CA LEU A 46 3.07 -1.59 -5.24
C LEU A 46 2.48 -0.20 -5.50
N ARG A 47 1.23 -0.13 -5.99
CA ARG A 47 0.49 1.13 -6.13
C ARG A 47 0.34 1.81 -4.77
N THR A 48 -0.09 1.09 -3.74
CA THR A 48 -0.23 1.68 -2.40
C THR A 48 1.12 2.07 -1.81
N CYS A 49 2.18 1.28 -2.01
CA CYS A 49 3.54 1.65 -1.62
C CYS A 49 3.96 2.99 -2.24
N ARG A 50 3.68 3.23 -3.53
CA ARG A 50 3.95 4.53 -4.15
C ARG A 50 3.08 5.63 -3.54
N ASP A 51 1.79 5.39 -3.39
CA ASP A 51 0.83 6.41 -2.93
C ASP A 51 1.09 6.83 -1.47
N ILE A 52 1.56 5.91 -0.61
CA ILE A 52 1.93 6.23 0.77
C ILE A 52 3.23 7.04 0.85
N ILE A 53 4.19 6.78 -0.05
CA ILE A 53 5.42 7.56 -0.15
C ILE A 53 5.09 8.99 -0.58
N ASP A 54 4.25 9.15 -1.61
CA ASP A 54 3.80 10.47 -2.07
C ASP A 54 3.06 11.22 -0.95
N ALA A 55 2.13 10.55 -0.24
CA ALA A 55 1.42 11.15 0.89
C ALA A 55 2.39 11.63 1.99
N TYR A 56 3.41 10.85 2.34
CA TYR A 56 4.43 11.23 3.32
C TYR A 56 5.15 12.52 2.94
N PHE A 57 5.66 12.59 1.72
CA PHE A 57 6.42 13.76 1.27
C PHE A 57 5.54 15.00 1.07
N GLN A 58 4.28 14.84 0.67
CA GLN A 58 3.33 15.95 0.61
C GLN A 58 3.04 16.52 2.01
N ILE A 59 2.86 15.67 3.02
CA ILE A 59 2.70 16.10 4.41
C ILE A 59 3.94 16.89 4.83
N LYS A 60 5.13 16.31 4.65
CA LYS A 60 6.41 16.94 5.00
C LYS A 60 6.56 18.31 4.35
N MET A 61 6.41 18.41 3.04
CA MET A 61 6.54 19.68 2.33
C MET A 61 5.58 20.75 2.88
N ARG A 62 4.31 20.42 3.09
CA ARG A 62 3.31 21.38 3.60
C ARG A 62 3.60 21.82 5.03
N THR A 63 4.03 20.91 5.91
CA THR A 63 4.42 21.27 7.28
C THR A 63 5.69 22.12 7.34
N TYR A 64 6.65 21.90 6.42
CA TYR A 64 7.83 22.76 6.31
C TYR A 64 7.41 24.18 5.89
N ALA A 65 6.53 24.29 4.89
CA ALA A 65 5.98 25.59 4.48
C ALA A 65 5.20 26.28 5.62
N MET A 66 4.42 25.52 6.40
CA MET A 66 3.73 26.04 7.59
C MET A 66 4.70 26.51 8.68
N HIS A 67 5.80 25.79 8.89
CA HIS A 67 6.83 26.15 9.86
C HIS A 67 7.57 27.44 9.45
N GLU A 68 7.94 27.56 8.17
CA GLU A 68 8.55 28.77 7.63
C GLU A 68 7.62 29.97 7.72
N ALA A 69 6.33 29.79 7.39
CA ALA A 69 5.32 30.82 7.55
C ALA A 69 5.15 31.24 9.01
N ALA A 70 5.17 30.31 9.96
CA ALA A 70 5.05 30.63 11.38
C ALA A 70 6.26 31.40 11.94
N GLY A 71 7.45 31.22 11.35
CA GLY A 71 8.68 31.91 11.76
C GLY A 71 8.89 33.28 11.11
N ALA A 72 8.14 33.64 10.07
CA ALA A 72 8.29 34.91 9.38
C ALA A 72 7.73 36.07 10.21
N ALA A 73 8.53 37.13 10.40
CA ALA A 73 8.12 38.31 11.15
C ALA A 73 6.92 39.00 10.47
N GLY A 74 5.80 39.12 11.19
CA GLY A 74 4.55 39.69 10.67
C GLY A 74 3.66 38.70 9.91
N ALA A 75 3.97 37.41 9.92
CA ALA A 75 3.08 36.40 9.36
C ALA A 75 1.91 36.10 10.29
N GLU A 76 0.71 36.11 9.71
CA GLU A 76 -0.47 35.51 10.35
C GLU A 76 -0.17 34.03 10.66
N PRO A 77 -0.68 33.50 11.79
CA PRO A 77 -0.58 32.07 12.08
C PRO A 77 -1.08 31.27 10.87
N ALA A 78 -0.43 30.13 10.58
CA ALA A 78 -0.80 29.27 9.46
C ALA A 78 -2.32 29.17 9.35
N ALA A 79 -2.87 29.54 8.18
CA ALA A 79 -4.32 29.63 8.00
C ALA A 79 -4.98 28.32 8.47
N PRO A 80 -6.05 28.37 9.29
CA PRO A 80 -6.68 27.16 9.83
C PRO A 80 -7.02 26.11 8.76
N LEU A 81 -7.29 26.55 7.52
CA LEU A 81 -7.50 25.67 6.37
C LEU A 81 -6.24 24.89 5.97
N ALA A 82 -5.08 25.53 5.90
CA ALA A 82 -3.82 24.86 5.56
C ALA A 82 -3.45 23.77 6.57
N GLN A 83 -3.62 24.05 7.87
CA GLN A 83 -3.44 23.04 8.90
C GLN A 83 -4.40 21.86 8.72
N ARG A 84 -5.68 22.12 8.46
CA ARG A 84 -6.69 21.07 8.23
C ARG A 84 -6.40 20.21 7.00
N GLU A 85 -5.89 20.80 5.93
CA GLU A 85 -5.48 20.06 4.73
C GLU A 85 -4.30 19.11 5.01
N VAL A 86 -3.34 19.54 5.82
CA VAL A 86 -2.25 18.66 6.27
C VAL A 86 -2.79 17.55 7.17
N GLU A 87 -3.66 17.86 8.14
CA GLU A 87 -4.30 16.84 8.99
C GLU A 87 -5.04 15.79 8.15
N ALA A 88 -5.82 16.22 7.15
CA ALA A 88 -6.51 15.33 6.22
C ALA A 88 -5.52 14.44 5.44
N SER A 89 -4.38 14.99 5.05
CA SER A 89 -3.31 14.24 4.38
C SER A 89 -2.69 13.19 5.32
N VAL A 90 -2.50 13.51 6.60
CA VAL A 90 -2.04 12.56 7.62
C VAL A 90 -3.04 11.43 7.83
N PHE A 91 -4.35 11.71 7.87
CA PHE A 91 -5.36 10.67 7.96
C PHE A 91 -5.39 9.78 6.73
N ARG A 92 -5.21 10.35 5.52
CA ARG A 92 -5.05 9.57 4.29
C ARG A 92 -3.82 8.66 4.35
N PHE A 93 -2.69 9.17 4.85
CA PHE A 93 -1.48 8.37 5.06
C PHE A 93 -1.76 7.18 6.01
N GLY A 94 -2.42 7.43 7.14
CA GLY A 94 -2.80 6.36 8.08
C GLY A 94 -3.74 5.31 7.47
N ALA A 95 -4.68 5.73 6.62
CA ALA A 95 -5.57 4.81 5.89
C ALA A 95 -4.80 3.94 4.89
N LEU A 96 -3.87 4.52 4.12
CA LEU A 96 -2.99 3.77 3.21
C LEU A 96 -2.10 2.79 3.99
N GLY A 97 -1.57 3.20 5.14
CA GLY A 97 -0.76 2.35 6.01
C GLY A 97 -1.56 1.17 6.58
N THR A 98 -2.80 1.41 6.97
CA THR A 98 -3.73 0.35 7.42
C THR A 98 -4.02 -0.64 6.31
N PHE A 99 -4.22 -0.16 5.07
CA PHE A 99 -4.40 -1.03 3.92
C PHE A 99 -3.15 -1.88 3.64
N LEU A 100 -1.95 -1.27 3.64
CA LEU A 100 -0.68 -2.01 3.47
C LEU A 100 -0.47 -3.07 4.54
N ALA A 101 -0.87 -2.78 5.77
CA ALA A 101 -0.78 -3.73 6.87
C ALA A 101 -1.67 -4.97 6.66
N ASN A 102 -2.72 -4.92 5.84
CA ASN A 102 -3.53 -6.10 5.52
C ASN A 102 -2.76 -7.15 4.68
N PHE A 103 -1.63 -6.77 4.08
CA PHE A 103 -0.76 -7.67 3.32
C PHE A 103 0.44 -8.17 4.17
N ARG A 104 0.43 -7.91 5.47
CA ARG A 104 1.55 -8.08 6.42
C ARG A 104 1.05 -8.43 7.82
N ASP A 105 1.98 -8.51 8.76
CA ASP A 105 1.73 -8.81 10.17
C ASP A 105 1.30 -7.56 10.96
N ASP A 106 0.63 -7.77 12.10
CA ASP A 106 0.09 -6.70 12.96
C ASP A 106 1.14 -5.68 13.41
N ALA A 107 2.41 -6.10 13.54
CA ALA A 107 3.52 -5.21 13.87
C ALA A 107 3.71 -4.07 12.85
N VAL A 108 3.40 -4.30 11.57
CA VAL A 108 3.48 -3.26 10.52
C VAL A 108 2.35 -2.24 10.68
N ARG A 109 1.16 -2.69 11.05
CA ARG A 109 0.01 -1.81 11.34
C ARG A 109 0.34 -0.84 12.47
N GLU A 110 0.98 -1.34 13.52
CA GLU A 110 1.36 -0.53 14.66
C GLU A 110 2.34 0.57 14.26
N ARG A 111 3.37 0.25 13.46
CA ARG A 111 4.36 1.23 12.99
C ARG A 111 3.72 2.34 12.15
N TYR A 112 2.81 2.02 11.21
CA TYR A 112 2.06 3.04 10.45
C TYR A 112 1.19 3.91 11.36
N THR A 113 0.57 3.31 12.38
CA THR A 113 -0.23 4.03 13.36
C THR A 113 0.64 5.01 14.15
N GLN A 114 1.77 4.55 14.70
CA GLN A 114 2.73 5.37 15.43
C GLN A 114 3.26 6.53 14.57
N LEU A 115 3.63 6.26 13.32
CA LEU A 115 4.08 7.30 12.38
C LEU A 115 2.97 8.31 12.08
N SER A 116 1.73 7.86 11.86
CA SER A 116 0.59 8.76 11.62
C SER A 116 0.34 9.70 12.80
N TRP A 117 0.48 9.21 14.04
CA TRP A 117 0.37 10.03 15.25
C TRP A 117 1.51 11.05 15.36
N LYS A 118 2.75 10.66 15.06
CA LYS A 118 3.90 11.57 15.01
C LYS A 118 3.66 12.68 13.98
N LEU A 119 3.25 12.33 12.75
CA LEU A 119 2.95 13.32 11.70
C LEU A 119 1.80 14.25 12.10
N LEU A 120 0.77 13.73 12.77
CA LEU A 120 -0.35 14.53 13.26
C LEU A 120 0.09 15.52 14.34
N ALA A 121 0.96 15.09 15.27
CA ALA A 121 1.53 15.97 16.28
C ALA A 121 2.34 17.10 15.64
N ILE A 122 3.12 16.79 14.59
CA ILE A 122 3.87 17.79 13.84
C ILE A 122 2.94 18.80 13.15
N ALA A 123 1.91 18.31 12.47
CA ALA A 123 0.93 19.14 11.78
C ALA A 123 0.14 20.05 12.72
N ARG A 124 -0.08 19.64 13.98
CA ARG A 124 -0.87 20.40 14.96
C ARG A 124 -0.06 21.41 15.74
N GLU A 125 1.10 20.98 16.25
CA GLU A 125 1.83 21.74 17.26
C GLU A 125 3.30 21.93 16.92
N THR A 126 4.00 20.89 16.46
CA THR A 126 5.46 20.97 16.31
C THR A 126 5.88 21.97 15.24
N PHE A 127 5.07 22.22 14.21
CA PHE A 127 5.40 23.23 13.18
C PHE A 127 5.56 24.65 13.75
N LYS A 128 4.95 24.95 14.91
CA LYS A 128 5.08 26.26 15.59
C LYS A 128 6.32 26.36 16.47
N GLN A 129 7.00 25.23 16.71
CA GLN A 129 8.14 25.16 17.61
C GLN A 129 9.41 25.71 16.93
N PRO A 130 10.48 26.02 17.68
CA PRO A 130 11.76 26.40 17.11
C PRO A 130 12.28 25.35 16.12
N ARG A 131 13.07 25.82 15.14
CA ARG A 131 13.58 24.99 14.03
C ARG A 131 14.23 23.69 14.49
N GLU A 132 15.03 23.75 15.57
CA GLU A 132 15.69 22.57 16.14
C GLU A 132 14.68 21.48 16.58
N ALA A 133 13.62 21.86 17.28
CA ALA A 133 12.59 20.92 17.73
C ALA A 133 11.77 20.37 16.56
N PHE A 134 11.49 21.20 15.56
CA PHE A 134 10.80 20.81 14.34
C PHE A 134 11.62 19.79 13.52
N ASP A 135 12.89 20.10 13.25
CA ASP A 135 13.79 19.21 12.50
C ASP A 135 14.04 17.90 13.26
N LYS A 136 14.14 17.93 14.60
CA LYS A 136 14.25 16.72 15.42
C LYS A 136 13.02 15.82 15.26
N ALA A 137 11.81 16.38 15.35
CA ALA A 137 10.59 15.61 15.19
C ALA A 137 10.47 14.99 13.79
N TYR A 138 10.88 15.72 12.75
CA TYR A 138 10.94 15.19 11.40
C TYR A 138 12.03 14.14 11.21
N GLY A 139 13.19 14.29 11.84
CA GLY A 139 14.25 13.28 11.83
C GLY A 139 13.77 11.94 12.39
N GLU A 140 13.04 11.95 13.51
CA GLU A 140 12.42 10.73 14.05
C GLU A 140 11.37 10.12 13.11
N ALA A 141 10.54 10.96 12.47
CA ALA A 141 9.54 10.51 11.50
C ALA A 141 10.19 9.92 10.24
N ASP A 142 11.28 10.53 9.75
CA ASP A 142 12.04 10.09 8.58
C ASP A 142 12.70 8.72 8.82
N THR A 143 13.27 8.50 10.01
CA THR A 143 13.83 7.19 10.37
C THR A 143 12.76 6.11 10.35
N LEU A 144 11.62 6.34 11.03
CA LEU A 144 10.53 5.37 11.08
C LEU A 144 9.96 5.09 9.69
N PHE A 145 9.76 6.13 8.88
CA PHE A 145 9.30 5.99 7.50
C PHE A 145 10.31 5.22 6.63
N GLY A 146 11.60 5.52 6.75
CA GLY A 146 12.66 4.84 6.00
C GLY A 146 12.70 3.33 6.28
N GLU A 147 12.66 2.94 7.55
CA GLU A 147 12.62 1.53 7.96
C GLU A 147 11.41 0.79 7.37
N MET A 148 10.26 1.45 7.30
CA MET A 148 9.03 0.85 6.77
C MET A 148 9.02 0.80 5.23
N ASN A 149 9.68 1.76 4.58
CA ASN A 149 9.74 1.85 3.13
C ASN A 149 10.72 0.84 2.51
N GLU A 150 11.69 0.33 3.28
CA GLU A 150 12.59 -0.74 2.83
C GLU A 150 11.85 -1.97 2.32
N ASP A 151 10.70 -2.31 2.89
CA ASP A 151 9.89 -3.44 2.46
C ASP A 151 9.19 -3.18 1.11
N CYS A 152 8.74 -1.95 0.88
CA CYS A 152 8.24 -1.51 -0.42
C CYS A 152 9.34 -1.55 -1.47
N ALA A 153 10.54 -1.06 -1.14
CA ALA A 153 11.71 -1.08 -2.02
C ALA A 153 12.16 -2.52 -2.36
N ARG A 154 12.20 -3.41 -1.38
CA ARG A 154 12.53 -4.82 -1.57
C ARG A 154 11.54 -5.52 -2.49
N THR A 155 10.24 -5.29 -2.27
CA THR A 155 9.18 -5.87 -3.10
C THR A 155 9.25 -5.36 -4.54
N ALA A 156 9.57 -4.07 -4.74
CA ALA A 156 9.76 -3.49 -6.06
C ALA A 156 10.97 -4.12 -6.80
N ARG A 157 12.12 -4.30 -6.13
CA ARG A 157 13.31 -4.93 -6.73
C ARG A 157 13.05 -6.36 -7.22
N LEU A 158 12.32 -7.15 -6.43
CA LEU A 158 11.92 -8.51 -6.79
C LEU A 158 10.88 -8.57 -7.91
N SER A 159 10.34 -7.43 -8.37
CA SER A 159 9.34 -7.35 -9.45
C SER A 159 9.95 -7.17 -10.83
N PHE A 160 11.24 -6.85 -10.91
CA PHE A 160 12.00 -6.72 -12.14
C PHE A 160 12.93 -7.92 -12.42
N LEU A 161 12.91 -8.92 -11.53
CA LEU A 161 13.57 -10.23 -11.67
C LEU A 161 12.51 -11.30 -11.90
#